data_AF-A0A1V5WFB3-F1
#
_entry.id   AF-A0A1V5WFB3-F1
#
_cell.length_a   1.000
_cell.length_b   1.000
_cell.length_c   1.000
_cell.angle_alpha   90.00
_cell.angle_beta   90.00
_cell.angle_gamma   90.00
#
_symmetry.space_group_name_H-M   'P 1'
#
loop_
_entity.id
_entity.type
_entity.pdbx_description
1 polymer ?
#
loop_
_entity_poly.entity_id
_entity_poly.type
_entity_poly.pdbx_seq_one_letter_code
_entity_poly.pdbx_strand_id
1 'polypeptide(L)'
;MSFTAKIKLVLSKIWDFLEPFIKIFLSSTGQILGGVALQVVADIAKDTSIVSDEDKRKAAFDKIVVDLKGKGIELGLQVTTSMINSAIEVAVQKLKNENKE
;
A
#
# COMPACT_ATOMS: atom_id res chain seq x y z
N MET A 1 30.91 23.93 -3.57
CA MET A 1 29.67 23.22 -3.94
C MET A 1 28.49 23.92 -3.27
N SER A 2 27.51 24.40 -4.03
CA SER A 2 26.37 25.18 -3.50
C SER A 2 25.45 24.32 -2.62
N PHE A 3 24.68 24.96 -1.74
CA PHE A 3 23.69 24.30 -0.88
C PHE A 3 22.67 23.46 -1.68
N THR A 4 22.21 23.99 -2.81
CA THR A 4 21.32 23.28 -3.75
C THR A 4 21.97 22.04 -4.37
N ALA A 5 23.27 22.09 -4.66
CA ALA A 5 24.01 20.93 -5.16
C ALA A 5 24.15 19.83 -4.09
N LYS A 6 24.32 20.21 -2.81
CA LYS A 6 24.32 19.25 -1.69
C LYS A 6 22.96 18.57 -1.51
N ILE A 7 21.88 19.35 -1.57
CA ILE A 7 20.50 18.82 -1.48
C ILE A 7 20.22 17.85 -2.64
N LYS A 8 20.54 18.23 -3.88
CA LYS A 8 20.38 17.35 -5.04
C LYS A 8 21.17 16.04 -4.91
N LEU A 9 22.39 16.11 -4.38
CA LEU A 9 23.23 14.92 -4.20
C LEU A 9 22.64 13.96 -3.16
N VAL A 10 22.11 14.48 -2.05
CA VAL A 10 21.42 13.67 -1.04
C VAL A 10 20.12 13.08 -1.59
N LEU A 11 19.32 13.88 -2.29
CA LEU A 11 18.09 13.41 -2.94
C LEU A 11 18.37 12.35 -4.01
N SER A 12 19.44 12.50 -4.80
CA SER A 12 19.85 11.48 -5.78
C SER A 12 20.18 10.16 -5.11
N LYS A 13 20.95 10.18 -4.01
CA LYS A 13 21.28 8.94 -3.28
C LYS A 13 20.06 8.28 -2.65
N ILE A 14 19.12 9.07 -2.14
CA ILE A 14 17.85 8.57 -1.62
C ILE A 14 17.01 8.00 -2.78
N TRP A 15 17.00 8.67 -3.93
CA TRP A 15 16.30 8.19 -5.12
C TRP A 15 16.88 6.87 -5.63
N ASP A 16 18.20 6.75 -5.76
CA ASP A 16 18.87 5.52 -6.20
C ASP A 16 18.54 4.33 -5.28
N PHE A 17 18.32 4.59 -3.98
CA PHE A 17 17.86 3.59 -3.02
C PHE A 17 16.37 3.24 -3.18
N LEU A 18 15.50 4.24 -3.40
CA LEU A 18 14.05 4.06 -3.48
C LEU A 18 13.56 3.57 -4.85
N GLU A 19 14.28 3.89 -5.92
CA GLU A 19 13.93 3.57 -7.31
C GLU A 19 13.51 2.09 -7.52
N PRO A 20 14.25 1.07 -7.06
CA PRO A 20 13.84 -0.33 -7.26
C PRO A 20 12.52 -0.66 -6.56
N PHE A 21 12.27 -0.11 -5.37
CA PHE A 21 11.00 -0.31 -4.66
C PHE A 21 9.84 0.37 -5.38
N ILE A 22 10.07 1.58 -5.90
CA ILE A 22 9.07 2.31 -6.71
C ILE A 22 8.79 1.57 -8.02
N LYS A 23 9.80 1.00 -8.69
CA LYS A 23 9.61 0.20 -9.91
C LYS A 23 8.80 -1.07 -9.65
N ILE A 24 9.03 -1.76 -8.54
CA ILE A 24 8.21 -2.91 -8.13
C ILE A 24 6.78 -2.45 -7.78
N PHE A 25 6.63 -1.31 -7.12
CA PHE A 25 5.33 -0.75 -6.79
C PHE A 25 4.56 -0.23 -8.03
N LEU A 26 5.25 0.26 -9.06
CA LEU A 26 4.66 0.65 -10.34
C LEU A 26 4.52 -0.52 -11.32
N SER A 27 5.01 -1.71 -10.96
CA SER A 27 4.79 -2.94 -11.72
C SER A 27 3.34 -3.41 -11.61
N SER A 28 2.96 -4.40 -12.43
CA SER A 28 1.65 -5.05 -12.37
C SER A 28 1.28 -5.50 -10.96
N THR A 29 2.26 -5.95 -10.16
CA THR A 29 2.05 -6.39 -8.78
C THR A 29 1.58 -5.27 -7.87
N GLY A 30 2.16 -4.06 -7.98
CA GLY A 30 1.73 -2.95 -7.13
C GLY A 30 0.40 -2.34 -7.57
N GLN A 31 0.07 -2.36 -8.86
CA GLN A 31 -1.28 -2.03 -9.34
C GLN A 31 -2.33 -3.02 -8.82
N ILE A 32 -2.03 -4.32 -8.86
CA ILE A 32 -2.90 -5.36 -8.31
C ILE A 32 -3.09 -5.17 -6.80
N LEU A 33 -2.00 -4.93 -6.06
CA LEU A 33 -2.05 -4.64 -4.62
C LEU A 33 -2.94 -3.44 -4.30
N GLY A 34 -2.75 -2.32 -5.02
CA GLY A 34 -3.53 -1.11 -4.80
C GLY A 34 -5.03 -1.31 -5.07
N GLY A 35 -5.38 -2.03 -6.15
CA GLY A 35 -6.76 -2.36 -6.47
C GLY A 35 -7.40 -3.28 -5.43
N VAL A 36 -6.70 -4.35 -5.03
CA VAL A 36 -7.17 -5.28 -3.99
C VAL A 36 -7.34 -4.57 -2.65
N ALA A 37 -6.37 -3.72 -2.25
CA ALA A 37 -6.46 -2.96 -1.00
C ALA A 37 -7.67 -2.03 -0.98
N LEU A 38 -7.94 -1.31 -2.08
CA LEU A 38 -9.11 -0.44 -2.17
C LEU A 38 -10.42 -1.23 -2.03
N GLN A 39 -10.54 -2.34 -2.76
CA GLN A 39 -11.73 -3.18 -2.71
C GLN A 39 -11.96 -3.76 -1.29
N VAL A 40 -10.92 -4.35 -0.71
CA VAL A 40 -11.01 -4.96 0.62
C VAL A 40 -11.34 -3.94 1.71
N VAL A 41 -10.70 -2.78 1.69
CA VAL A 41 -10.99 -1.72 2.68
C VAL A 41 -12.42 -1.20 2.49
N ALA A 42 -12.90 -1.05 1.25
CA ALA A 42 -14.27 -0.64 0.99
C ALA A 42 -15.30 -1.69 1.47
N ASP A 43 -15.01 -2.98 1.31
CA ASP A 43 -15.85 -4.07 1.83
C ASP A 43 -15.90 -4.03 3.36
N ILE A 44 -14.75 -3.90 4.02
CA ILE A 44 -14.65 -3.89 5.48
C ILE A 44 -15.27 -2.61 6.07
N ALA A 45 -15.19 -1.48 5.37
CA ALA A 45 -15.84 -0.26 5.80
C ALA A 45 -17.38 -0.40 5.83
N LYS A 46 -17.95 -1.30 5.00
CA LYS A 46 -19.39 -1.61 4.98
C LYS A 46 -19.77 -2.72 5.96
N ASP A 47 -18.79 -3.46 6.47
CA ASP A 47 -19.02 -4.52 7.44
C ASP A 47 -19.26 -3.93 8.83
N THR A 48 -20.52 -4.00 9.27
CA THR A 48 -20.96 -3.49 10.57
C THR A 48 -20.71 -4.48 11.71
N SER A 49 -20.26 -5.71 11.41
CA SER A 49 -19.95 -6.73 12.42
C SER A 49 -18.60 -6.49 13.09
N ILE A 50 -17.68 -5.81 12.40
CA ILE A 50 -16.35 -5.46 12.94
C ILE A 50 -16.41 -4.06 13.52
N VAL A 51 -16.34 -3.95 14.85
CA VAL A 51 -16.54 -2.67 15.55
C VAL A 51 -15.23 -1.93 15.76
N SER A 52 -14.14 -2.64 16.09
CA SER A 52 -12.84 -2.03 16.37
C SER A 52 -12.08 -1.69 15.10
N ASP A 53 -11.46 -0.50 15.07
CA ASP A 53 -10.59 -0.07 13.97
C ASP A 53 -9.33 -0.97 13.84
N GLU A 54 -8.85 -1.52 14.96
CA GLU A 54 -7.73 -2.46 14.96
C GLU A 54 -8.13 -3.78 14.29
N ASP A 55 -9.31 -4.30 14.63
CA ASP A 55 -9.86 -5.52 14.02
C ASP A 55 -10.14 -5.32 12.53
N LYS A 56 -10.61 -4.12 12.13
CA LYS A 56 -10.79 -3.77 10.70
C LYS A 56 -9.47 -3.77 9.95
N ARG A 57 -8.41 -3.19 10.52
CA ARG A 57 -7.07 -3.21 9.90
C ARG A 57 -6.54 -4.63 9.78
N LYS A 58 -6.72 -5.44 10.82
CA LYS A 58 -6.30 -6.84 10.82
C LYS A 58 -7.06 -7.67 9.78
N ALA A 59 -8.39 -7.55 9.74
CA ALA A 59 -9.23 -8.21 8.75
C ALA A 59 -8.87 -7.79 7.33
N ALA A 60 -8.55 -6.51 7.12
CA ALA A 60 -8.13 -5.99 5.81
C ALA A 60 -6.80 -6.61 5.38
N PHE A 61 -5.83 -6.64 6.28
CA PHE A 61 -4.55 -7.27 6.03
C PHE A 61 -4.71 -8.76 5.67
N ASP A 62 -5.44 -9.51 6.50
CA ASP A 62 -5.62 -10.95 6.31
C ASP A 62 -6.35 -11.25 4.98
N LYS A 63 -7.37 -10.47 4.62
CA LYS A 63 -8.10 -10.63 3.35
C LYS A 63 -7.26 -10.24 2.13
N ILE A 64 -6.46 -9.18 2.20
CA ILE A 64 -5.52 -8.80 1.13
C ILE A 64 -4.47 -9.90 0.92
N VAL A 65 -3.93 -10.47 2.00
CA VAL A 65 -2.97 -11.58 1.91
C VAL A 65 -3.57 -12.78 1.18
N VAL A 66 -4.80 -13.15 1.51
CA VAL A 66 -5.51 -14.26 0.85
C VAL A 66 -5.74 -13.97 -0.64
N ASP A 67 -6.23 -12.77 -0.97
CA ASP A 67 -6.49 -12.37 -2.36
C ASP A 67 -5.21 -12.34 -3.21
N LEU A 68 -4.11 -11.80 -2.67
CA LEU A 68 -2.83 -11.77 -3.36
C LEU A 68 -2.27 -13.17 -3.60
N LYS A 69 -2.35 -14.06 -2.60
CA LYS A 69 -1.98 -15.47 -2.76
C LYS A 69 -2.82 -16.16 -3.83
N GLY A 70 -4.14 -15.90 -3.86
CA GLY A 70 -5.03 -16.40 -4.90
C GLY A 70 -4.66 -15.92 -6.32
N LYS A 71 -3.93 -14.79 -6.43
CA LYS A 71 -3.41 -14.24 -7.69
C LYS A 71 -1.97 -14.65 -7.99
N GLY A 72 -1.39 -15.59 -7.23
CA GLY A 72 -0.01 -16.04 -7.41
C GLY A 72 1.06 -15.04 -6.95
N ILE A 73 0.67 -14.04 -6.14
CA ILE A 73 1.58 -13.03 -5.59
C ILE A 73 2.00 -13.47 -4.19
N GLU A 74 3.29 -13.72 -4.02
CA GLU A 74 3.84 -14.20 -2.75
C GLU A 74 4.32 -13.06 -1.84
N LEU A 75 3.93 -13.15 -0.56
CA LEU A 75 4.48 -12.28 0.48
C LEU A 75 5.95 -12.59 0.74
N GLY A 76 6.75 -11.55 0.93
CA GLY A 76 8.19 -11.64 1.21
C GLY A 76 9.07 -11.70 -0.03
N LEU A 77 8.52 -12.07 -1.19
CA LEU A 77 9.22 -12.04 -2.49
C LEU A 77 8.76 -10.88 -3.36
N GLN A 78 7.44 -10.77 -3.59
CA GLN A 78 6.88 -9.79 -4.52
C GLN A 78 6.22 -8.61 -3.79
N VAL A 79 5.66 -8.87 -2.60
CA VAL A 79 4.99 -7.88 -1.76
C VAL A 79 5.43 -8.08 -0.31
N THR A 80 5.77 -7.00 0.38
CA THR A 80 6.11 -7.06 1.81
C THR A 80 4.91 -6.75 2.69
N THR A 81 4.97 -7.14 3.96
CA THR A 81 4.00 -6.72 4.99
C THR A 81 3.87 -5.20 5.06
N SER A 82 4.98 -4.46 4.95
CA SER A 82 4.96 -2.99 4.95
C SER A 82 4.22 -2.44 3.75
N MET A 83 4.40 -3.00 2.55
CA MET A 83 3.66 -2.59 1.36
C MET A 83 2.15 -2.78 1.50
N ILE A 84 1.71 -3.89 2.10
CA ILE A 84 0.28 -4.14 2.34
C ILE A 84 -0.29 -3.12 3.33
N ASN A 85 0.41 -2.89 4.45
CA ASN A 85 -0.01 -1.90 5.44
C ASN A 85 -0.09 -0.50 4.84
N SER A 86 0.91 -0.09 4.06
CA SER A 86 0.88 1.19 3.35
C SER A 86 -0.27 1.25 2.34
N ALA A 87 -0.56 0.17 1.61
CA ALA A 87 -1.67 0.13 0.67
C ALA A 87 -3.03 0.28 1.38
N ILE A 88 -3.21 -0.34 2.55
CA ILE A 88 -4.40 -0.16 3.40
C ILE A 88 -4.54 1.31 3.81
N GLU A 89 -3.48 1.94 4.29
CA GLU A 89 -3.52 3.35 4.72
C GLU A 89 -3.87 4.29 3.57
N VAL A 90 -3.27 4.08 2.40
CA VAL A 90 -3.59 4.86 1.20
C VAL A 90 -5.04 4.63 0.78
N ALA A 91 -5.54 3.39 0.82
CA ALA A 91 -6.93 3.07 0.50
C ALA A 91 -7.92 3.76 1.46
N VAL A 92 -7.64 3.73 2.78
CA VAL A 92 -8.44 4.44 3.78
C VAL A 92 -8.44 5.94 3.52
N GLN A 93 -7.28 6.54 3.22
CA GLN A 93 -7.20 7.99 2.93
C GLN A 93 -7.97 8.35 1.66
N LYS A 94 -7.88 7.53 0.61
CA LYS A 94 -8.64 7.73 -0.61
C LYS A 94 -10.15 7.70 -0.36
N LEU A 95 -10.66 6.68 0.33
CA LEU A 95 -12.08 6.60 0.69
C LEU A 95 -12.55 7.76 1.57
N LYS A 96 -11.70 8.24 2.49
CA LYS A 96 -12.01 9.42 3.30
C LYS A 96 -12.11 10.70 2.48
N ASN A 97 -11.34 10.82 1.41
CA ASN A 97 -11.37 11.99 0.53
C ASN A 97 -12.57 11.91 -0.43
N GLU A 98 -12.90 10.73 -0.96
CA GLU A 98 -14.08 10.52 -1.81
C GLU A 98 -15.41 10.74 -1.04
N ASN A 99 -15.47 10.44 0.26
CA ASN A 99 -16.66 10.67 1.08
C ASN A 99 -16.81 12.13 1.58
N LYS A 100 -15.88 13.02 1.24
CA LYS A 100 -15.90 14.44 1.61
C LYS A 100 -16.37 15.37 0.49
N GLU A 101 -16.48 14.85 -0.73
CA GLU A 101 -17.10 15.52 -1.89
C GLU A 101 -18.60 15.21 -1.96
#